data_AF-A0A1Z9F746-F1
#
_entry.id   AF-A0A1Z9F746-F1
#
_cell.length_a   1.000
_cell.length_b   1.000
_cell.length_c   1.000
_cell.angle_alpha   90.00
_cell.angle_beta   90.00
_cell.angle_gamma   90.00
#
_symmetry.space_group_name_H-M   'P 1'
#
loop_
_entity.id
_entity.type
_entity.pdbx_description
1 polymer ?
#
loop_
_entity_poly.entity_id
_entity_poly.type
_entity_poly.pdbx_seq_one_letter_code
_entity_poly.pdbx_strand_id
1 'polypeptide(L)'
;MESEFEIAVQEIKSKTGSNERDRIYEIIGLIVLFGGAICALVAYFVAGSQNSGNAAIDNLEHNEHAILALFGIATSIVGGFIYLRFSIGRYLRFWLLRQIHENNKISNK
;
A
#
# COMPACT_ATOMS: atom_id res chain seq x y z
N MET A 1 27.04 6.46 34.35
CA MET A 1 26.09 7.48 33.82
C MET A 1 26.08 7.49 32.29
N GLU A 2 27.21 7.49 31.58
CA GLU A 2 27.22 7.35 30.10
C GLU A 2 26.60 6.02 29.61
N SER A 3 26.81 4.91 30.33
CA SER A 3 26.26 3.59 29.96
C SER A 3 24.73 3.51 30.05
N GLU A 4 24.11 4.08 31.09
CA GLU A 4 22.65 4.08 31.24
C GLU A 4 21.97 4.93 30.18
N PHE A 5 22.59 6.05 29.80
CA PHE A 5 22.09 6.91 28.73
C PHE A 5 22.19 6.23 27.36
N GLU A 6 23.30 5.55 27.06
CA GLU A 6 23.44 4.76 25.82
C GLU A 6 22.43 3.62 25.75
N ILE A 7 22.18 2.92 26.87
CA ILE A 7 21.17 1.87 26.95
C ILE A 7 19.76 2.45 26.70
N ALA A 8 19.42 3.58 27.33
CA ALA A 8 18.12 4.23 27.11
C ALA A 8 17.93 4.71 25.66
N VAL A 9 18.98 5.26 25.03
CA VAL A 9 18.96 5.66 23.63
C VAL A 9 18.82 4.46 22.71
N GLN A 10 19.52 3.35 22.98
CA GLN A 10 19.36 2.10 22.23
C GLN A 10 17.96 1.51 22.38
N GLU A 11 17.34 1.60 23.56
CA GLU A 11 15.98 1.14 23.81
C GLU A 11 14.93 1.98 23.06
N ILE A 12 15.12 3.30 22.99
CA ILE A 12 14.24 4.19 22.19
C ILE A 12 14.43 3.91 20.69
N LYS A 13 15.68 3.70 20.26
CA LYS A 13 15.99 3.38 18.87
C LYS A 13 15.44 2.01 18.46
N SER A 14 15.44 1.02 19.35
CA SER A 14 14.85 -0.30 19.09
C SER A 14 13.31 -0.24 19.08
N LYS A 15 12.68 0.61 19.92
CA LYS A 15 11.24 0.89 19.88
C LYS A 15 10.80 1.66 18.62
N THR A 16 11.72 2.35 17.94
CA THR A 16 11.49 3.02 16.65
C THR A 16 11.25 2.05 15.48
N GLY A 17 11.40 0.74 15.68
CA GLY A 17 11.11 -0.29 14.67
C GLY A 17 9.65 -0.33 14.18
N SER A 18 8.70 0.24 14.92
CA SER A 18 7.30 0.36 14.46
C SER A 18 7.16 1.20 13.19
N ASN A 19 8.00 2.24 13.04
CA ASN A 19 7.94 3.17 11.92
C ASN A 19 8.43 2.54 10.60
N GLU A 20 9.40 1.62 10.69
CA GLU A 20 9.91 0.88 9.53
C GLU A 20 8.90 -0.17 9.06
N ARG A 21 8.23 -0.86 9.99
CA ARG A 21 7.16 -1.82 9.67
C ARG A 21 5.97 -1.14 9.00
N ASP A 22 5.52 0.01 9.51
CA ASP A 22 4.44 0.80 8.91
C ASP A 22 4.76 1.16 7.44
N ARG A 23 6.01 1.54 7.15
CA ARG A 23 6.50 1.87 5.81
C ARG A 23 6.53 0.65 4.88
N ILE A 24 6.93 -0.52 5.39
CA ILE A 24 6.92 -1.76 4.61
C ILE A 24 5.49 -2.09 4.18
N TYR A 25 4.52 -2.02 5.09
CA TYR A 25 3.12 -2.28 4.74
C TYR A 25 2.52 -1.25 3.79
N GLU A 26 2.92 0.02 3.88
CA GLU A 26 2.57 1.05 2.90
C GLU A 26 3.04 0.64 1.48
N ILE A 27 4.32 0.26 1.34
CA ILE A 27 4.90 -0.14 0.04
C ILE A 27 4.25 -1.42 -0.48
N ILE A 28 4.05 -2.43 0.38
CA ILE A 28 3.37 -3.67 0.00
C ILE A 28 1.95 -3.36 -0.49
N GLY A 29 1.18 -2.55 0.23
CA GLY A 29 -0.16 -2.14 -0.18
C GLY A 29 -0.16 -1.46 -1.55
N LEU A 30 0.82 -0.58 -1.80
CA LEU A 30 0.98 0.10 -3.07
C LEU A 30 1.31 -0.89 -4.21
N ILE A 31 2.22 -1.84 -3.98
CA ILE A 31 2.57 -2.88 -4.95
C ILE A 31 1.34 -3.75 -5.26
N VAL A 32 0.57 -4.15 -4.25
CA VAL A 32 -0.65 -4.96 -4.44
C VAL A 32 -1.72 -4.17 -5.19
N LEU A 33 -1.90 -2.89 -4.88
CA LEU A 33 -2.84 -1.99 -5.57
C LEU A 33 -2.54 -1.95 -7.07
N PHE A 34 -1.32 -1.58 -7.43
CA PHE A 34 -0.93 -1.45 -8.84
C PHE A 34 -0.79 -2.80 -9.52
N GLY A 35 -0.30 -3.82 -8.82
CA GLY A 35 -0.21 -5.18 -9.34
C GLY A 35 -1.58 -5.75 -9.72
N GLY A 36 -2.59 -5.57 -8.87
CA GLY A 36 -3.96 -5.98 -9.17
C GLY A 36 -4.56 -5.21 -10.37
N ALA A 37 -4.32 -3.90 -10.44
CA ALA A 37 -4.80 -3.07 -11.55
C ALA A 37 -4.14 -3.46 -12.89
N ILE A 38 -2.83 -3.70 -12.89
CA ILE A 38 -2.09 -4.17 -14.08
C ILE A 38 -2.59 -5.55 -14.50
N CYS A 39 -2.79 -6.47 -13.54
CA CYS A 39 -3.33 -7.80 -13.82
C CYS A 39 -4.70 -7.73 -14.49
N ALA A 40 -5.59 -6.85 -14.01
CA ALA A 40 -6.91 -6.64 -14.60
C ALA A 40 -6.84 -6.07 -16.03
N LEU A 41 -5.94 -5.11 -16.28
CA LEU A 41 -5.72 -4.56 -17.62
C LEU A 41 -5.16 -5.59 -18.58
N VAL A 42 -4.18 -6.39 -18.15
CA VAL A 42 -3.62 -7.47 -18.97
C VAL A 42 -4.71 -8.49 -19.32
N ALA A 43 -5.52 -8.92 -18.34
CA ALA A 43 -6.62 -9.84 -18.58
C ALA A 43 -7.62 -9.28 -19.60
N TYR A 44 -7.96 -7.99 -19.53
CA TYR A 44 -8.83 -7.34 -20.52
C TYR A 44 -8.25 -7.37 -21.94
N PHE A 45 -6.99 -7.01 -22.11
CA PHE A 45 -6.35 -7.02 -23.43
C PHE A 45 -6.23 -8.44 -24.00
N VAL A 46 -5.89 -9.42 -23.16
CA VAL A 46 -5.79 -10.83 -23.56
C VAL A 46 -7.17 -11.35 -23.97
N ALA A 47 -8.21 -11.09 -23.19
CA ALA A 47 -9.60 -11.45 -23.51
C ALA A 47 -10.08 -10.86 -24.85
N GLY A 48 -9.65 -9.64 -25.18
CA GLY A 48 -9.98 -8.97 -26.44
C GLY A 48 -9.18 -9.49 -27.66
N SER A 49 -8.05 -10.15 -27.43
CA SER A 49 -7.20 -10.71 -28.50
C SER A 49 -7.57 -12.13 -28.91
N GLN A 50 -8.51 -12.78 -28.20
CA GLN A 50 -8.91 -14.15 -28.50
C GLN A 50 -9.58 -14.25 -29.88
N ASN A 51 -9.07 -15.18 -30.70
CA ASN A 51 -9.57 -15.45 -32.03
C ASN A 51 -9.17 -16.88 -32.44
N SER A 52 -9.84 -17.87 -31.87
CA SER A 52 -9.62 -19.29 -32.19
C SER A 52 -10.34 -19.74 -33.47
N GLY A 53 -11.23 -18.90 -34.02
CA GLY A 53 -12.10 -19.25 -35.14
C GLY A 53 -13.29 -20.13 -34.74
N ASN A 54 -13.44 -20.44 -33.45
CA ASN A 54 -14.58 -21.15 -32.88
C ASN A 54 -15.20 -20.33 -31.76
N ALA A 55 -16.40 -19.80 -32.03
CA ALA A 55 -17.12 -18.95 -31.08
C ALA A 55 -17.36 -19.61 -29.72
N ALA A 56 -17.55 -20.94 -29.64
CA ALA A 56 -17.78 -21.61 -28.36
C ALA A 56 -16.51 -21.59 -27.48
N ILE A 57 -15.33 -21.72 -28.09
CA ILE A 57 -14.04 -21.67 -27.41
C ILE A 57 -13.73 -20.23 -27.01
N ASP A 58 -13.91 -19.28 -27.94
CA ASP A 58 -13.65 -17.86 -27.68
C ASP A 58 -14.48 -17.33 -26.50
N ASN A 59 -15.76 -17.72 -26.40
CA ASN A 59 -16.61 -17.34 -25.27
C ASN A 59 -16.15 -17.94 -23.93
N LEU A 60 -15.66 -19.18 -23.93
CA LEU A 60 -15.16 -19.80 -22.71
C LEU A 60 -13.92 -19.06 -22.20
N GLU A 61 -12.93 -18.86 -23.07
CA GLU A 61 -11.69 -18.16 -22.72
C GLU A 61 -11.96 -16.71 -22.29
N HIS A 62 -12.89 -16.02 -22.96
CA HIS A 62 -13.28 -14.66 -22.57
C HIS A 62 -13.85 -14.60 -21.14
N ASN A 63 -14.67 -15.57 -20.76
CA ASN A 63 -15.24 -15.65 -19.41
C ASN A 63 -14.17 -15.93 -18.35
N GLU A 64 -13.18 -16.78 -18.64
CA GLU A 64 -12.06 -17.06 -17.73
C GLU A 64 -11.23 -15.79 -17.48
N HIS A 65 -10.91 -15.04 -18.54
CA HIS A 65 -10.21 -13.77 -18.42
C HIS A 65 -11.04 -12.70 -17.70
N ALA A 66 -12.37 -12.71 -17.85
CA ALA A 66 -13.25 -11.82 -17.11
C ALA A 66 -13.21 -12.08 -15.59
N ILE A 67 -13.16 -13.36 -15.18
CA ILE A 67 -12.99 -13.74 -13.77
C ILE A 67 -11.63 -13.28 -13.25
N LEU A 68 -10.56 -13.47 -14.04
CA LEU A 68 -9.22 -12.99 -13.69
C LEU A 68 -9.17 -11.47 -13.54
N ALA A 69 -9.84 -10.73 -14.44
CA ALA A 69 -9.93 -9.28 -14.37
C ALA A 69 -10.65 -8.82 -13.10
N LEU A 70 -11.78 -9.46 -12.76
CA LEU A 70 -12.52 -9.17 -11.53
C LEU A 70 -11.69 -9.44 -10.28
N PHE A 71 -10.94 -10.55 -10.26
CA PHE A 71 -10.01 -10.86 -9.18
C PHE A 71 -8.89 -9.82 -9.05
N GLY A 72 -8.32 -9.38 -10.18
CA GLY A 72 -7.32 -8.31 -10.22
C GLY A 72 -7.86 -7.00 -9.64
N ILE A 73 -9.09 -6.61 -9.99
CA ILE A 73 -9.77 -5.43 -9.44
C ILE A 73 -9.98 -5.57 -7.93
N ALA A 74 -10.51 -6.70 -7.47
CA ALA A 74 -10.74 -6.94 -6.04
C ALA A 74 -9.43 -6.85 -5.24
N THR A 75 -8.36 -7.45 -5.77
CA THR A 75 -7.02 -7.40 -5.19
C THR A 75 -6.47 -5.97 -5.15
N SER A 76 -6.69 -5.21 -6.22
CA SER A 76 -6.31 -3.79 -6.30
C SER A 76 -7.00 -2.97 -5.20
N ILE A 77 -8.30 -3.16 -5.00
CA ILE A 77 -9.07 -2.50 -3.94
C ILE A 77 -8.49 -2.82 -2.55
N VAL A 78 -8.23 -4.10 -2.27
CA VAL A 78 -7.62 -4.52 -0.99
C VAL A 78 -6.24 -3.87 -0.79
N GLY A 79 -5.40 -3.85 -1.82
CA GLY A 79 -4.11 -3.15 -1.79
C GLY A 79 -4.26 -1.65 -1.50
N GLY A 80 -5.25 -1.01 -2.11
CA GLY A 80 -5.58 0.39 -1.88
C GLY A 80 -5.98 0.69 -0.44
N PHE A 81 -6.80 -0.16 0.18
CA PHE A 81 -7.15 -0.04 1.59
C PHE A 81 -5.94 -0.18 2.51
N ILE A 82 -5.07 -1.16 2.25
CA ILE A 82 -3.82 -1.36 3.00
C ILE A 82 -2.95 -0.10 2.88
N TYR A 83 -2.69 0.36 1.66
CA TYR A 83 -1.89 1.56 1.41
C TYR A 83 -2.45 2.77 2.16
N LEU A 84 -3.74 3.04 2.02
CA LEU A 84 -4.40 4.19 2.65
C LEU A 84 -4.30 4.12 4.19
N ARG A 85 -4.53 2.94 4.76
CA ARG A 85 -4.51 2.72 6.21
C ARG A 85 -3.16 3.04 6.83
N PHE A 86 -2.06 2.68 6.18
CA PHE A 86 -0.70 2.93 6.67
C PHE A 86 -0.19 4.33 6.29
N SER A 87 -0.57 4.85 5.12
CA SER A 87 -0.19 6.20 4.67
C SER A 87 -0.77 7.31 5.56
N ILE A 88 -2.04 7.19 5.96
CA ILE A 88 -2.71 8.16 6.84
C ILE A 88 -2.01 8.28 8.20
N GLY A 89 -1.62 7.16 8.79
CA GLY A 89 -0.95 7.16 10.10
C GLY A 89 0.35 7.96 10.08
N ARG A 90 1.11 7.84 8.98
CA ARG A 90 2.34 8.61 8.77
C ARG A 90 2.05 10.10 8.58
N TYR A 91 1.07 10.45 7.76
CA TYR A 91 0.67 11.84 7.53
C TYR A 91 0.26 12.54 8.83
N LEU A 92 -0.60 11.91 9.63
CA LEU A 92 -1.08 12.46 10.90
C LEU A 92 0.07 12.69 11.91
N ARG A 93 1.06 11.79 11.96
CA ARG A 93 2.24 11.96 12.82
C ARG A 93 3.03 13.21 12.42
N PHE A 94 3.31 13.39 11.13
CA PHE A 94 3.99 14.59 10.64
C PHE A 94 3.18 15.87 10.92
N TRP A 95 1.87 15.80 10.74
CA TRP A 95 0.97 16.92 11.01
C TRP A 95 0.98 17.32 12.50
N LEU A 96 0.91 16.35 13.42
CA LEU A 96 0.98 16.61 14.86
C LEU A 96 2.34 17.19 15.30
N LEU A 97 3.45 16.67 14.76
CA LEU A 97 4.79 17.20 15.04
C LEU A 97 4.91 18.67 14.63
N ARG A 98 4.34 19.00 13.46
CA ARG A 98 4.26 20.39 13.01
C ARG A 98 3.44 21.26 13.96
N GLN A 99 2.26 20.81 14.37
CA GLN A 99 1.40 21.55 15.30
C GLN A 99 2.10 21.82 16.65
N ILE A 100 2.78 20.83 17.21
CA ILE A 100 3.55 20.99 18.47
C ILE A 100 4.67 22.03 18.28
N HIS A 101 5.39 21.96 17.16
CA HIS A 101 6.46 22.91 16.87
C HIS A 101 5.94 24.35 16.72
N GLU A 102 4.83 24.53 16.00
CA GLU A 102 4.18 25.82 15.83
C GLU A 102 3.69 26.40 17.17
N ASN A 103 3.05 25.58 18.02
CA ASN A 103 2.61 26.01 19.36
C ASN A 103 3.77 26.41 20.29
N ASN A 104 4.86 25.63 20.31
CA ASN A 104 6.03 25.97 21.13
C ASN A 104 6.70 27.27 20.69
N LYS A 105 6.70 27.57 19.38
CA LYS A 105 7.22 28.83 18.85
C LYS A 105 6.38 30.03 19.26
N ILE A 106 5.07 29.85 19.42
CA ILE A 106 4.15 30.91 19.88
C ILE A 106 4.30 31.14 21.39
N SER A 107 4.46 30.08 22.18
CA SER A 107 4.62 30.15 23.65
C SER A 107 5.93 30.79 24.11
N ASN A 108 7.03 30.61 23.35
CA ASN A 108 8.33 31.22 23.64
C ASN A 108 8.49 32.65 23.09
N LYS A 109 7.37 33.34 22.80
CA LYS A 109 7.33 34.69 22.26
C LYS A 109 6.55 35.60 23.19
#